data_AF-A0AAU4HWC9-F1
#
_entry.id   AF-A0AAU4HWC9-F1
#
_cell.length_a   1.000
_cell.length_b   1.000
_cell.length_c   1.000
_cell.angle_alpha   90.00
_cell.angle_beta   90.00
_cell.angle_gamma   90.00
#
_symmetry.space_group_name_H-M   'P 1'
#
loop_
_entity.id
_entity.type
_entity.pdbx_description
1 polymer ?
#
loop_
_entity_poly.entity_id
_entity_poly.type
_entity_poly.pdbx_seq_one_letter_code
_entity_poly.pdbx_strand_id
1 'polypeptide(L)'
;MKITRYRPKSAPPVWSEVAPLVRSVVAAAVTAVPYDVERLLHVVGRLALWAEAAGLERSADAWLRNEVIDAFVLSRVGEIEGSSVRTYRTWLLRVRDALAWSERGEAPPARMHADKSPHQPYCADELAGLRHWATHLPRQQRTDALALLGLGAGLGLMPKEVAASRGLDLCRPSRGGPLLHRGVERLVPLVARAAWDTVLGAGRNGGRRLPVPAEADCRVREEPDRLLVPDPPASAGAARSVGRPVAGDVDR
;
A
#
# COMPACT_ATOMS: atom_id res chain seq x y z
N MET A 1 20.40 8.95 -9.45
CA MET A 1 19.57 9.21 -10.64
C MET A 1 19.39 10.72 -10.81
N LYS A 2 19.40 11.26 -12.04
CA LYS A 2 19.43 12.71 -12.28
C LYS A 2 18.01 13.30 -12.32
N ILE A 3 17.66 14.16 -11.36
CA ILE A 3 16.39 14.91 -11.26
C ILE A 3 16.01 15.59 -12.59
N THR A 4 17.00 16.03 -13.35
CA THR A 4 16.86 16.73 -14.63
C THR A 4 16.21 15.93 -15.76
N ARG A 5 16.16 14.60 -15.69
CA ARG A 5 15.63 13.75 -16.78
C ARG A 5 14.23 13.19 -16.53
N TYR A 6 13.63 13.43 -15.36
CA TYR A 6 12.32 12.87 -15.05
C TYR A 6 11.22 13.45 -15.96
N ARG A 7 10.41 12.54 -16.52
CA ARG A 7 9.20 12.82 -17.29
C ARG A 7 8.14 11.78 -16.91
N PRO A 8 6.92 12.18 -16.52
CA PRO A 8 5.85 11.24 -16.22
C PRO A 8 5.42 10.46 -17.47
N LYS A 9 4.93 9.23 -17.28
CA LYS A 9 4.58 8.31 -18.39
C LYS A 9 3.48 8.88 -19.32
N SER A 10 2.56 9.67 -18.77
CA SER A 10 1.58 10.46 -19.53
C SER A 10 1.85 11.94 -19.28
N ALA A 11 2.82 12.50 -20.01
CA ALA A 11 3.20 13.90 -19.90
C ALA A 11 2.39 14.71 -20.93
N PRO A 12 1.39 15.51 -20.51
CA PRO A 12 0.71 16.43 -21.41
C PRO A 12 1.69 17.51 -21.92
N PRO A 13 1.37 18.24 -23.01
CA PRO A 13 2.22 19.30 -23.56
C PRO A 13 2.63 20.35 -22.51
N VAL A 14 1.73 20.68 -21.58
CA VAL A 14 1.98 21.61 -20.46
C VAL A 14 3.11 21.15 -19.51
N TRP A 15 3.51 19.88 -19.55
CA TRP A 15 4.62 19.38 -18.73
C TRP A 15 5.92 20.13 -18.96
N SER A 16 6.24 20.59 -20.17
CA SER A 16 7.49 21.32 -20.42
C SER A 16 7.55 22.65 -19.66
N GLU A 17 6.40 23.29 -19.42
CA GLU A 17 6.29 24.54 -18.66
C GLU A 17 6.40 24.31 -17.16
N VAL A 18 5.80 23.22 -16.68
CA VAL A 18 5.69 22.87 -15.25
C VAL A 18 6.94 22.16 -14.71
N ALA A 19 7.61 21.38 -15.55
CA ALA A 19 8.72 20.51 -15.14
C ALA A 19 9.87 21.23 -14.43
N PRO A 20 10.31 22.44 -14.85
CA PRO A 20 11.36 23.17 -14.14
C PRO A 20 11.00 23.44 -12.68
N LEU A 21 9.77 23.89 -12.42
CA LEU A 21 9.29 24.21 -11.07
C LEU A 21 9.11 22.94 -10.22
N VAL A 22 8.58 21.86 -10.79
CA VAL A 22 8.49 20.56 -10.09
C VAL A 22 9.89 20.08 -9.68
N ARG A 23 10.87 20.19 -10.57
CA ARG A 23 12.25 19.76 -10.30
C ARG A 23 12.93 20.63 -9.26
N SER A 24 12.69 21.95 -9.25
CA SER A 24 13.26 22.84 -8.24
C SER A 24 12.68 22.56 -6.86
N VAL A 25 11.35 22.40 -6.75
CA VAL A 25 10.66 22.04 -5.50
C VAL A 25 11.20 20.73 -4.94
N VAL A 26 11.32 19.69 -5.77
CA VAL A 26 11.85 18.40 -5.29
C VAL A 26 13.34 18.50 -4.95
N ALA A 27 14.14 19.22 -5.73
CA ALA A 27 15.57 19.39 -5.44
C ALA A 27 15.80 20.10 -4.09
N ALA A 28 14.95 21.05 -3.72
CA ALA A 28 15.01 21.72 -2.42
C ALA A 28 14.53 20.83 -1.27
N ALA A 29 13.52 19.99 -1.49
CA ALA A 29 12.95 19.14 -0.44
C ALA A 29 13.67 17.79 -0.23
N VAL A 30 14.40 17.28 -1.23
CA VAL A 30 14.91 15.89 -1.25
C VAL A 30 15.89 15.56 -0.12
N THR A 31 16.65 16.55 0.35
CA THR A 31 17.63 16.36 1.44
C THR A 31 16.97 16.37 2.82
N ALA A 32 15.78 16.98 2.94
CA ALA A 32 15.05 17.13 4.18
C ALA A 32 14.01 16.02 4.42
N VAL A 33 13.61 15.29 3.38
CA VAL A 33 12.51 14.32 3.44
C VAL A 33 13.02 12.89 3.13
N PRO A 34 12.63 11.85 3.92
CA PRO A 34 13.14 10.48 3.77
C PRO A 34 12.42 9.67 2.67
N TYR A 35 12.03 10.32 1.58
CA TYR A 35 11.31 9.67 0.48
C TYR A 35 12.17 9.63 -0.78
N ASP A 36 11.95 8.59 -1.58
CA ASP A 36 12.64 8.41 -2.84
C ASP A 36 12.32 9.58 -3.79
N VAL A 37 13.36 10.07 -4.50
CA VAL A 37 13.26 11.21 -5.42
C VAL A 37 12.22 10.95 -6.51
N GLU A 38 12.11 9.73 -7.02
CA GLU A 38 11.15 9.37 -8.06
C GLU A 38 9.72 9.49 -7.55
N ARG A 39 9.49 9.10 -6.29
CA ARG A 39 8.19 9.18 -5.62
C ARG A 39 7.78 10.63 -5.41
N LEU A 40 8.72 11.47 -4.97
CA LEU A 40 8.49 12.91 -4.82
C LEU A 40 8.19 13.58 -6.17
N LEU A 41 9.00 13.31 -7.20
CA LEU A 41 8.77 13.82 -8.56
C LEU A 41 7.43 13.39 -9.13
N HIS A 42 7.01 12.15 -8.85
CA HIS A 42 5.72 11.66 -9.26
C HIS A 42 4.57 12.42 -8.60
N VAL A 43 4.58 12.55 -7.27
CA VAL A 43 3.47 13.17 -6.54
C VAL A 43 3.42 14.68 -6.78
N VAL A 44 4.56 15.38 -6.74
CA VAL A 44 4.63 16.82 -7.02
C VAL A 44 4.29 17.11 -8.48
N GLY A 45 4.71 16.25 -9.42
CA GLY A 45 4.34 16.38 -10.83
C GLY A 45 2.82 16.22 -11.06
N ARG A 46 2.16 15.29 -10.35
CA ARG A 46 0.70 15.14 -10.45
C ARG A 46 -0.05 16.32 -9.83
N LEU A 47 0.43 16.85 -8.71
CA LEU A 47 -0.12 18.06 -8.10
C LEU A 47 -0.02 19.23 -9.08
N ALA A 48 1.15 19.44 -9.68
CA ALA A 48 1.38 20.56 -10.58
C ALA A 48 0.51 20.49 -11.84
N LEU A 49 0.38 19.31 -12.47
CA LEU A 49 -0.53 19.13 -13.60
C LEU A 49 -2.00 19.38 -13.25
N TRP A 50 -2.40 19.00 -12.03
CA TRP A 50 -3.75 19.30 -11.53
C TRP A 50 -3.93 20.80 -11.26
N ALA A 51 -2.91 21.46 -10.69
CA ALA A 51 -2.92 22.90 -10.41
C ALA A 51 -3.01 23.72 -11.70
N GLU A 52 -2.30 23.33 -12.75
CA GLU A 52 -2.44 23.91 -14.09
C GLU A 52 -3.87 23.78 -14.63
N ALA A 53 -4.46 22.58 -14.54
CA ALA A 53 -5.83 22.34 -14.99
C ALA A 53 -6.86 23.14 -14.17
N ALA A 54 -6.56 23.41 -12.90
CA ALA A 54 -7.36 24.26 -12.02
C ALA A 54 -7.10 25.77 -12.22
N GLY A 55 -6.16 26.16 -13.07
CA GLY A 55 -5.82 27.56 -13.34
C GLY A 55 -5.10 28.26 -12.19
N LEU A 56 -4.41 27.51 -11.31
CA LEU A 56 -3.65 28.08 -10.20
C LEU A 56 -2.36 28.75 -10.70
N GLU A 57 -1.90 29.74 -9.94
CA GLU A 57 -0.62 30.40 -10.20
C GLU A 57 0.54 29.39 -10.16
N ARG A 58 1.51 29.58 -11.05
CA ARG A 58 2.69 28.70 -11.19
C ARG A 58 3.77 29.05 -10.17
N SER A 59 3.45 28.84 -8.91
CA SER A 59 4.39 29.04 -7.81
C SER A 59 4.34 27.87 -6.84
N ALA A 60 5.46 27.57 -6.19
CA ALA A 60 5.54 26.53 -5.18
C ALA A 60 4.58 26.83 -4.01
N ASP A 61 4.49 28.12 -3.62
CA ASP A 61 3.60 28.59 -2.57
C ASP A 61 2.13 28.37 -2.90
N ALA A 62 1.70 28.68 -4.13
CA ALA A 62 0.32 28.46 -4.54
C ALA A 62 -0.05 26.98 -4.55
N TRP A 63 0.86 26.11 -5.01
CA TRP A 63 0.59 24.67 -5.12
C TRP A 63 0.58 23.96 -3.77
N LEU A 64 1.44 24.38 -2.83
CA LEU A 64 1.67 23.68 -1.56
C LEU A 64 0.83 24.23 -0.38
N ARG A 65 -0.19 25.05 -0.66
CA ARG A 65 -1.18 25.46 0.35
C ARG A 65 -1.96 24.25 0.86
N ASN A 66 -2.35 24.25 2.14
CA ASN A 66 -3.15 23.18 2.72
C ASN A 66 -4.43 22.95 1.91
N GLU A 67 -5.15 24.03 1.62
CA GLU A 67 -6.40 24.00 0.86
C GLU A 67 -6.22 23.34 -0.52
N VAL A 68 -5.09 23.60 -1.17
CA VAL A 68 -4.77 23.12 -2.52
C VAL A 68 -4.35 21.66 -2.50
N ILE A 69 -3.52 21.25 -1.53
CA ILE A 69 -3.16 19.85 -1.30
C ILE A 69 -4.42 19.05 -1.00
N ASP A 70 -5.31 19.58 -0.16
CA ASP A 70 -6.54 18.90 0.24
C ASP A 70 -7.51 18.77 -0.93
N ALA A 71 -7.70 19.82 -1.73
CA ALA A 71 -8.50 19.78 -2.94
C ALA A 71 -7.94 18.79 -3.97
N PHE A 72 -6.62 18.75 -4.17
CA PHE A 72 -5.97 17.76 -5.04
C PHE A 72 -6.22 16.33 -4.55
N VAL A 73 -6.02 16.07 -3.27
CA VAL A 73 -6.19 14.76 -2.64
C VAL A 73 -7.65 14.30 -2.75
N LEU A 74 -8.61 15.20 -2.48
CA LEU A 74 -10.05 14.94 -2.62
C LEU A 74 -10.46 14.67 -4.07
N SER A 75 -9.91 15.40 -5.04
CA SER A 75 -10.21 15.19 -6.48
C SER A 75 -9.81 13.81 -7.00
N ARG A 76 -8.94 13.08 -6.26
CA ARG A 76 -8.46 11.74 -6.62
C ARG A 76 -9.18 10.62 -5.87
N VAL A 77 -10.06 10.95 -4.93
CA VAL A 77 -10.88 9.95 -4.23
C VAL A 77 -11.79 9.27 -5.24
N GLY A 78 -11.60 7.97 -5.44
CA GLY A 78 -12.32 7.17 -6.45
C GLY A 78 -11.49 6.84 -7.71
N GLU A 79 -10.44 7.61 -8.01
CA GLU A 79 -9.49 7.29 -9.10
C GLU A 79 -8.29 6.45 -8.62
N ILE A 80 -7.96 6.55 -7.33
CA ILE A 80 -6.80 5.88 -6.72
C ILE A 80 -7.25 5.24 -5.40
N GLU A 81 -6.61 4.14 -5.03
CA GLU A 81 -6.78 3.46 -3.73
C GLU A 81 -6.62 4.47 -2.57
N GLY A 82 -7.52 4.41 -1.58
CA GLY A 82 -7.53 5.36 -0.46
C GLY A 82 -6.22 5.41 0.35
N SER A 83 -5.48 4.30 0.42
CA SER A 83 -4.16 4.20 1.04
C SER A 83 -3.13 5.11 0.33
N SER A 84 -3.22 5.23 -0.99
CA SER A 84 -2.37 6.08 -1.82
C SER A 84 -2.71 7.56 -1.64
N VAL A 85 -4.00 7.89 -1.46
CA VAL A 85 -4.49 9.27 -1.23
C VAL A 85 -3.92 9.84 0.08
N ARG A 86 -3.99 9.07 1.18
CA ARG A 86 -3.40 9.46 2.47
C ARG A 86 -1.88 9.63 2.36
N THR A 87 -1.22 8.70 1.66
CA THR A 87 0.22 8.73 1.43
C THR A 87 0.65 9.97 0.67
N TYR A 88 -0.06 10.34 -0.39
CA TYR A 88 0.22 11.55 -1.19
C TYR A 88 0.07 12.81 -0.35
N ARG A 89 -1.02 12.92 0.43
CA ARG A 89 -1.22 14.04 1.36
C ARG A 89 -0.05 14.18 2.31
N THR A 90 0.37 13.08 2.95
CA THR A 90 1.51 13.09 3.87
C THR A 90 2.79 13.53 3.16
N TRP A 91 3.09 13.02 1.98
CA TRP A 91 4.31 13.40 1.26
C TRP A 91 4.32 14.88 0.86
N LEU A 92 3.18 15.40 0.36
CA LEU A 92 3.06 16.80 -0.04
C LEU A 92 3.20 17.76 1.16
N LEU A 93 2.57 17.43 2.30
CA LEU A 93 2.74 18.22 3.53
C LEU A 93 4.19 18.24 3.99
N ARG A 94 4.90 17.10 3.89
CA ARG A 94 6.34 17.05 4.24
C ARG A 94 7.21 17.85 3.27
N VAL A 95 6.88 17.87 1.98
CA VAL A 95 7.58 18.72 1.00
C VAL A 95 7.37 20.19 1.34
N ARG A 96 6.14 20.60 1.66
CA ARG A 96 5.86 21.97 2.10
C ARG A 96 6.64 22.35 3.34
N ASP A 97 6.59 21.50 4.39
CA ASP A 97 7.29 21.78 5.64
C ASP A 97 8.81 21.90 5.40
N ALA A 98 9.38 21.05 4.54
CA ALA A 98 10.78 21.11 4.14
C ALA A 98 11.15 22.42 3.45
N LEU A 99 10.33 22.92 2.52
CA LEU A 99 10.56 24.21 1.87
C LEU A 99 10.47 25.36 2.87
N ALA A 100 9.45 25.34 3.73
CA ALA A 100 9.25 26.36 4.74
C ALA A 100 10.42 26.44 5.74
N TRP A 101 11.04 25.30 6.11
CA TRP A 101 12.26 25.30 6.94
C TRP A 101 13.48 25.79 6.18
N SER A 102 13.62 25.43 4.90
CA SER A 102 14.71 25.91 4.05
C SER A 102 14.69 27.43 3.90
N GLU A 103 13.50 28.03 3.78
CA GLU A 103 13.33 29.48 3.69
C GLU A 103 13.63 30.19 5.01
N ARG A 104 13.31 29.57 6.15
CA ARG A 104 13.61 30.10 7.49
C ARG A 104 15.07 29.88 7.94
N GLY A 105 15.86 29.10 7.19
CA GLY A 105 17.22 28.74 7.59
C GLY A 105 17.28 27.80 8.80
N GLU A 106 16.19 27.11 9.12
CA GLU A 106 16.07 26.23 10.27
C GLU A 106 16.49 24.80 9.90
N ALA A 107 17.15 24.11 10.84
CA ALA A 107 17.48 22.70 10.64
C ALA A 107 16.19 21.86 10.61
N PRO A 108 16.05 20.91 9.65
CA PRO A 108 14.87 20.05 9.58
C PRO A 108 14.72 19.25 10.88
N PRO A 109 13.49 19.08 11.40
CA PRO A 109 13.25 18.42 12.67
C PRO A 109 13.78 16.99 12.66
N ALA A 110 14.21 16.54 13.84
CA ALA A 110 14.76 15.21 14.05
C ALA A 110 13.83 14.12 13.53
N ARG A 111 14.41 13.15 12.81
CA ARG A 111 13.70 12.05 12.17
C ARG A 111 13.09 11.13 13.23
N MET A 112 11.78 11.26 13.46
CA MET A 112 11.04 10.25 14.22
C MET A 112 10.70 9.08 13.29
N HIS A 113 11.42 7.97 13.43
CA HIS A 113 11.03 6.71 12.81
C HIS A 113 9.88 6.12 13.63
N ALA A 114 8.70 6.03 13.02
CA ALA A 114 7.67 5.15 13.57
C ALA A 114 8.19 3.71 13.47
N ASP A 115 8.14 2.99 14.58
CA ASP A 115 8.44 1.58 14.59
C ASP A 115 7.48 0.88 13.62
N LYS A 116 8.03 0.34 12.54
CA LYS A 116 7.27 -0.53 11.66
C LYS A 116 7.00 -1.78 12.48
N SER A 117 5.85 -1.87 13.12
CA SER A 117 5.41 -3.11 13.76
C SER A 117 5.37 -4.18 12.67
N PRO A 118 6.35 -5.08 12.59
CA PRO A 118 6.29 -6.14 11.61
C PRO A 118 5.09 -7.02 11.99
N HIS A 119 4.28 -7.41 11.01
CA HIS A 119 3.23 -8.40 11.27
C HIS A 119 3.85 -9.60 11.96
N GLN A 120 3.19 -10.09 13.01
CA GLN A 120 3.66 -11.23 13.78
C GLN A 120 3.89 -12.43 12.84
N PRO A 121 5.02 -13.16 12.96
CA PRO A 121 5.24 -14.35 12.15
C PRO A 121 4.13 -15.38 12.37
N TYR A 122 3.70 -16.05 11.29
CA TYR A 122 2.71 -17.12 11.37
C TYR A 122 3.15 -18.21 12.37
N CYS A 123 2.20 -18.68 13.17
CA CYS A 123 2.41 -19.79 14.08
C CYS A 123 2.47 -21.13 13.33
N ALA A 124 2.86 -22.19 14.03
CA ALA A 124 2.98 -23.52 13.43
C ALA A 124 1.63 -24.04 12.90
N ASP A 125 0.54 -23.77 13.63
CA ASP A 125 -0.82 -24.21 13.27
C ASP A 125 -1.36 -23.46 12.04
N GLU A 126 -1.10 -22.16 11.95
CA GLU A 126 -1.42 -21.36 10.75
C GLU A 126 -0.67 -21.88 9.53
N LEU A 127 0.62 -22.17 9.67
CA LEU A 127 1.41 -22.76 8.59
C LEU A 127 0.92 -24.17 8.21
N ALA A 128 0.46 -24.97 9.18
CA ALA A 128 -0.14 -26.27 8.93
C ALA A 128 -1.47 -26.14 8.18
N GLY A 129 -2.32 -25.17 8.55
CA GLY A 129 -3.56 -24.84 7.85
C GLY A 129 -3.31 -24.41 6.41
N LEU A 130 -2.34 -23.52 6.16
CA LEU A 130 -1.94 -23.10 4.82
C LEU A 130 -1.39 -24.26 3.98
N ARG A 131 -0.60 -25.16 4.58
CA ARG A 131 -0.13 -26.38 3.91
C ARG A 131 -1.29 -27.29 3.53
N HIS A 132 -2.22 -27.51 4.46
CA HIS A 132 -3.41 -28.32 4.21
C HIS A 132 -4.25 -27.73 3.09
N TRP A 133 -4.50 -26.42 3.10
CA TRP A 133 -5.16 -25.74 1.98
C TRP A 133 -4.42 -25.96 0.66
N ALA A 134 -3.10 -25.77 0.63
CA ALA A 134 -2.30 -25.91 -0.58
C ALA A 134 -2.38 -27.33 -1.17
N THR A 135 -2.41 -28.38 -0.33
CA THR A 135 -2.52 -29.77 -0.82
C THR A 135 -3.88 -30.09 -1.46
N HIS A 136 -4.93 -29.34 -1.10
CA HIS A 136 -6.27 -29.50 -1.67
C HIS A 136 -6.48 -28.73 -2.98
N LEU A 137 -5.52 -27.91 -3.40
CA LEU A 137 -5.58 -27.23 -4.69
C LEU A 137 -5.41 -28.22 -5.87
N PRO A 138 -5.95 -27.89 -7.06
CA PRO A 138 -5.83 -28.73 -8.24
C PRO A 138 -4.47 -28.58 -8.92
N ARG A 139 -3.86 -29.73 -9.29
CA ARG A 139 -2.71 -29.87 -10.20
C ARG A 139 -1.60 -28.81 -9.96
N GLN A 140 -1.43 -27.89 -10.91
CA GLN A 140 -0.36 -26.89 -10.91
C GLN A 140 -0.49 -25.93 -9.72
N GLN A 141 -1.70 -25.53 -9.35
CA GLN A 141 -1.92 -24.60 -8.23
C GLN A 141 -1.42 -25.18 -6.90
N ARG A 142 -1.51 -26.51 -6.72
CA ARG A 142 -0.92 -27.20 -5.57
C ARG A 142 0.58 -27.08 -5.54
N THR A 143 1.25 -27.42 -6.63
CA THR A 143 2.71 -27.29 -6.75
C THR A 143 3.13 -25.85 -6.52
N ASP A 144 2.36 -24.90 -7.05
CA ASP A 144 2.66 -23.49 -6.98
C ASP A 144 2.51 -22.94 -5.55
N ALA A 145 1.39 -23.22 -4.89
CA ALA A 145 1.15 -22.83 -3.52
C ALA A 145 2.17 -23.45 -2.56
N LEU A 146 2.50 -24.74 -2.75
CA LEU A 146 3.53 -25.41 -1.94
C LEU A 146 4.92 -24.81 -2.16
N ALA A 147 5.25 -24.42 -3.40
CA ALA A 147 6.52 -23.74 -3.69
C ALA A 147 6.57 -22.35 -3.04
N LEU A 148 5.48 -21.56 -3.13
CA LEU A 148 5.39 -20.25 -2.49
C LEU A 148 5.55 -20.34 -0.97
N LEU A 149 4.85 -21.30 -0.33
CA LEU A 149 4.98 -21.51 1.11
C LEU A 149 6.39 -22.00 1.49
N GLY A 150 7.01 -22.86 0.68
CA GLY A 150 8.39 -23.31 0.91
C GLY A 150 9.42 -22.20 0.78
N LEU A 151 9.31 -21.35 -0.24
CA LEU A 151 10.21 -20.22 -0.45
C LEU A 151 10.02 -19.13 0.61
N GLY A 152 8.78 -18.80 0.96
CA GLY A 152 8.44 -17.82 1.99
C GLY A 152 8.70 -18.33 3.40
N ALA A 153 7.92 -19.30 3.87
CA ALA A 153 8.00 -19.80 5.25
C ALA A 153 9.18 -20.76 5.50
N GLY A 154 9.71 -21.40 4.45
CA GLY A 154 10.84 -22.33 4.58
C GLY A 154 12.21 -21.67 4.44
N LEU A 155 12.35 -20.68 3.55
CA LEU A 155 13.61 -19.98 3.27
C LEU A 155 13.62 -18.51 3.71
N GLY A 156 12.48 -17.95 4.13
CA GLY A 156 12.38 -16.56 4.55
C GLY A 156 12.47 -15.55 3.41
N LEU A 157 12.17 -15.96 2.18
CA LEU A 157 12.28 -15.06 1.02
C LEU A 157 11.19 -14.01 1.03
N MET A 158 11.58 -12.77 0.71
CA MET A 158 10.66 -11.66 0.49
C MET A 158 9.88 -11.86 -0.82
N PRO A 159 8.67 -11.28 -1.00
CA PRO A 159 7.88 -11.47 -2.22
C PRO A 159 8.65 -11.19 -3.52
N LYS A 160 9.51 -10.16 -3.52
CA LYS A 160 10.37 -9.81 -4.66
C LYS A 160 11.42 -10.88 -4.97
N GLU A 161 11.96 -11.49 -3.91
CA GLU A 161 12.98 -12.55 -4.00
C GLU A 161 12.34 -13.86 -4.46
N VAL A 162 11.14 -14.17 -3.96
CA VAL A 162 10.31 -15.28 -4.45
C VAL A 162 10.05 -15.12 -5.95
N ALA A 163 9.63 -13.92 -6.39
CA ALA A 163 9.34 -13.65 -7.80
C ALA A 163 10.58 -13.75 -8.72
N ALA A 164 11.77 -13.42 -8.20
CA ALA A 164 13.02 -13.54 -8.94
C ALA A 164 13.61 -14.96 -8.93
N SER A 165 13.17 -15.82 -8.00
CA SER A 165 13.71 -17.16 -7.79
C SER A 165 13.38 -18.14 -8.91
N ARG A 166 14.34 -18.99 -9.25
CA ARG A 166 14.23 -20.06 -10.24
C ARG A 166 14.52 -21.41 -9.60
N GLY A 167 14.04 -22.49 -10.21
CA GLY A 167 14.35 -23.85 -9.75
C GLY A 167 15.86 -24.16 -9.72
N LEU A 168 16.64 -23.52 -10.60
CA LEU A 168 18.10 -23.65 -10.64
C LEU A 168 18.82 -22.98 -9.47
N ASP A 169 18.15 -22.06 -8.76
CA ASP A 169 18.72 -21.40 -7.59
C ASP A 169 18.70 -22.32 -6.36
N LEU A 170 17.93 -23.42 -6.43
CA LEU A 170 17.83 -24.42 -5.39
C LEU A 170 18.86 -25.54 -5.62
N CYS A 171 19.77 -25.71 -4.68
CA CYS A 171 20.85 -26.70 -4.80
C CYS A 171 21.03 -27.51 -3.51
N ARG A 172 21.43 -28.77 -3.66
CA ARG A 172 21.92 -29.60 -2.56
C ARG A 172 23.41 -29.86 -2.81
N PRO A 173 24.31 -29.37 -1.93
CA PRO A 173 25.76 -29.56 -2.10
C PRO A 173 26.19 -31.02 -2.03
N SER A 174 25.48 -31.84 -1.26
CA SER A 174 25.75 -33.27 -1.07
C SER A 174 24.45 -34.08 -1.08
N ARG A 175 24.56 -35.38 -1.38
CA ARG A 175 23.40 -36.30 -1.34
C ARG A 175 22.93 -36.43 0.12
N GLY A 176 21.70 -35.99 0.39
CA GLY A 176 21.14 -35.94 1.75
C GLY A 176 21.54 -34.69 2.55
N GLY A 177 22.30 -33.76 1.96
CA GLY A 177 22.58 -32.45 2.56
C GLY A 177 21.39 -31.49 2.45
N PRO A 178 21.42 -30.38 3.20
CA PRO A 178 20.30 -29.45 3.23
C PRO A 178 20.13 -28.73 1.90
N LEU A 179 18.89 -28.39 1.55
CA LEU A 179 18.59 -27.58 0.38
C LEU A 179 18.93 -26.10 0.64
N LEU A 180 19.71 -25.53 -0.27
CA LEU A 180 20.17 -24.14 -0.23
C LEU A 180 19.57 -23.34 -1.37
N HIS A 181 19.34 -22.04 -1.13
CA HIS A 181 19.03 -21.07 -2.18
C HIS A 181 20.24 -20.18 -2.47
N ARG A 182 20.68 -20.10 -3.73
CA ARG A 182 21.85 -19.34 -4.18
C ARG A 182 21.54 -18.14 -5.06
N GLY A 183 20.27 -17.92 -5.42
CA GLY A 183 19.84 -16.84 -6.31
C GLY A 183 19.66 -15.49 -5.60
N VAL A 184 19.78 -15.46 -4.27
CA VAL A 184 19.68 -14.24 -3.46
C VAL A 184 20.98 -14.03 -2.70
N GLU A 185 21.51 -12.82 -2.77
CA GLU A 185 22.69 -12.43 -2.01
C GLU A 185 22.32 -12.10 -0.56
N ARG A 186 22.86 -12.86 0.39
CA ARG A 186 22.69 -12.69 1.84
C ARG A 186 24.02 -12.97 2.54
N LEU A 187 24.23 -12.30 3.68
CA LEU A 187 25.40 -12.56 4.55
C LEU A 187 25.44 -14.00 5.08
N VAL A 188 24.27 -14.61 5.28
CA VAL A 188 24.13 -15.99 5.74
C VAL A 188 23.46 -16.81 4.64
N PRO A 189 24.00 -17.99 4.28
CA PRO A 189 23.37 -18.89 3.32
C PRO A 189 21.93 -19.24 3.72
N LEU A 190 21.02 -19.17 2.76
CA LEU A 190 19.61 -19.51 2.99
C LEU A 190 19.42 -21.03 2.90
N VAL A 191 19.14 -21.64 4.05
CA VAL A 191 18.91 -23.07 4.20
C VAL A 191 17.42 -23.32 4.40
N ALA A 192 16.85 -24.23 3.60
CA ALA A 192 15.44 -24.58 3.75
C ALA A 192 15.22 -25.28 5.10
N ARG A 193 14.22 -24.83 5.86
CA ARG A 193 13.78 -25.55 7.06
C ARG A 193 13.40 -27.00 6.70
N ALA A 194 13.75 -27.96 7.54
CA ALA A 194 13.60 -29.40 7.28
C ALA A 194 12.19 -29.80 6.80
N ALA A 195 11.15 -29.19 7.37
CA ALA A 195 9.75 -29.45 7.01
C ALA A 195 9.37 -29.02 5.57
N TRP A 196 10.24 -28.32 4.85
CA TRP A 196 10.04 -27.83 3.47
C TRP A 196 11.04 -28.42 2.47
N ASP A 197 12.04 -29.17 2.93
CA ASP A 197 13.13 -29.67 2.11
C ASP A 197 12.65 -30.64 1.01
N THR A 198 11.72 -31.53 1.35
CA THR A 198 11.12 -32.48 0.39
C THR A 198 10.24 -31.79 -0.64
N VAL A 199 9.46 -30.80 -0.21
CA VAL A 199 8.54 -30.02 -1.05
C VAL A 199 9.30 -29.22 -2.12
N LEU A 200 10.36 -28.52 -1.70
CA LEU A 200 11.20 -27.73 -2.60
C LEU A 200 12.14 -28.62 -3.44
N GLY A 201 12.60 -29.74 -2.89
CA GLY A 201 13.45 -30.70 -3.61
C GLY A 201 12.75 -31.37 -4.79
N ALA A 202 11.44 -31.61 -4.71
CA ALA A 202 10.64 -32.17 -5.81
C ALA A 202 10.53 -31.22 -7.02
N GLY A 203 10.59 -29.90 -6.80
CA GLY A 203 10.52 -28.88 -7.86
C GLY A 203 11.77 -28.75 -8.73
N ARG A 204 12.89 -29.40 -8.37
CA ARG A 204 14.18 -29.32 -9.09
C ARG A 204 14.17 -30.03 -10.46
N ASN A 205 13.25 -30.97 -10.68
CA ASN A 205 13.24 -31.84 -11.88
C ASN A 205 12.59 -31.22 -13.13
N GLY A 206 12.18 -29.96 -13.11
CA GLY A 206 11.75 -29.24 -14.30
C GLY A 206 12.45 -27.90 -14.37
N GLY A 207 13.20 -27.62 -15.45
CA GLY A 207 13.77 -26.30 -15.76
C GLY A 207 12.72 -25.19 -15.99
N ARG A 208 11.51 -25.34 -15.44
CA ARG A 208 10.43 -24.37 -15.45
C ARG A 208 10.73 -23.27 -14.44
N ARG A 209 10.37 -22.04 -14.79
CA ARG A 209 10.27 -20.95 -13.81
C ARG A 209 9.34 -21.42 -12.70
N LEU A 210 9.74 -21.22 -11.45
CA LEU A 210 8.81 -21.32 -10.34
C LEU A 210 7.69 -20.30 -10.62
N PRO A 211 6.43 -20.65 -10.35
CA PRO A 211 5.29 -19.79 -10.58
C PRO A 211 5.53 -18.45 -9.89
N VAL A 212 5.72 -17.42 -10.71
CA VAL A 212 5.55 -16.05 -10.26
C VAL A 212 4.04 -15.90 -10.13
N PRO A 213 3.49 -15.44 -8.99
CA PRO A 213 2.12 -14.95 -9.01
C PRO A 213 2.09 -13.84 -10.07
N ALA A 214 1.42 -14.09 -11.20
CA ALA A 214 1.04 -13.02 -12.11
C ALA A 214 0.36 -12.00 -11.22
N GLU A 215 0.91 -10.78 -11.18
CA GLU A 215 0.51 -9.67 -10.31
C GLU A 215 -0.95 -9.84 -9.89
N ALA A 216 -1.14 -10.46 -8.73
CA ALA A 216 -2.46 -10.59 -8.17
C ALA A 216 -2.78 -9.17 -7.78
N ASP A 217 -3.61 -8.53 -8.61
CA ASP A 217 -4.43 -7.40 -8.25
C ASP A 217 -5.13 -7.82 -6.96
N CYS A 218 -4.50 -7.54 -5.82
CA CYS A 218 -5.00 -7.77 -4.48
C CYS A 218 -6.15 -6.78 -4.28
N ARG A 219 -7.24 -7.01 -5.01
CA ARG A 219 -8.55 -6.55 -4.60
C ARG A 219 -8.88 -7.36 -3.36
N VAL A 220 -8.54 -6.78 -2.21
CA VAL A 220 -9.23 -7.07 -0.96
C VAL A 220 -10.72 -6.97 -1.31
N ARG A 221 -11.40 -8.12 -1.36
CA ARG A 221 -12.86 -8.12 -1.28
C ARG A 221 -13.15 -7.57 0.10
N GLU A 222 -13.47 -6.28 0.17
CA GLU A 222 -14.14 -5.71 1.32
C GLU A 222 -15.45 -6.48 1.46
N GLU A 223 -15.45 -7.40 2.42
CA GLU A 223 -16.66 -7.93 3.02
C GLU A 223 -17.40 -6.72 3.60
N PRO A 224 -18.66 -6.45 3.21
CA PRO A 224 -19.36 -5.28 3.73
C PRO A 224 -19.59 -5.51 5.21
N ASP A 225 -18.85 -4.74 6.00
CA ASP A 225 -18.99 -4.63 7.44
C ASP A 225 -20.45 -4.21 7.71
N ARG A 226 -21.30 -5.20 8.00
CA ARG A 226 -22.65 -4.99 8.50
C ARG A 226 -22.51 -4.46 9.93
N LEU A 227 -22.23 -3.17 10.03
CA LEU A 227 -22.43 -2.43 11.26
C LEU A 227 -23.93 -2.44 11.55
N LEU A 228 -24.31 -3.35 12.44
CA LEU A 228 -25.59 -3.38 13.10
C LEU A 228 -25.68 -2.11 13.96
N VAL A 229 -26.28 -1.05 13.41
CA VAL A 229 -26.72 0.10 14.21
C VAL A 229 -27.93 -0.38 15.01
N PRO A 230 -27.90 -0.40 16.36
CA PRO A 230 -29.11 -0.64 17.12
C PRO A 230 -30.07 0.55 16.93
N ASP A 231 -31.32 0.26 16.57
CA ASP A 231 -32.39 1.25 16.46
C ASP A 231 -32.55 2.04 17.78
N PRO A 232 -32.78 3.37 17.71
CA PRO A 232 -33.11 4.16 18.89
C PRO A 232 -34.49 3.77 19.44
N PRO A 233 -34.72 3.85 20.76
CA PRO A 233 -35.96 3.42 21.37
C PRO A 233 -37.15 4.26 20.87
N ALA A 234 -38.20 3.57 20.46
CA ALA A 234 -39.47 4.12 20.02
C ALA A 234 -40.03 5.09 21.08
N SER A 235 -40.22 6.34 20.68
CA SER A 235 -41.00 7.32 21.42
C SER A 235 -42.44 6.85 21.54
N ALA A 236 -42.85 6.55 22.77
CA ALA A 236 -44.22 6.26 23.16
C ALA A 236 -45.08 7.52 23.01
N GLY A 237 -45.68 7.71 21.83
CA GLY A 237 -46.77 8.65 21.59
C GLY A 237 -48.11 7.93 21.60
N ALA A 238 -48.76 7.83 22.77
CA ALA A 238 -50.17 7.44 22.87
C ALA A 238 -50.78 7.95 24.18
N ALA A 239 -51.18 9.23 24.21
CA ALA A 239 -52.16 9.72 25.18
C ALA A 239 -53.50 9.94 24.45
N ARG A 240 -54.46 9.13 24.87
CA ARG A 240 -55.83 8.97 24.38
C ARG A 240 -56.61 10.29 24.35
N SER A 241 -57.27 10.58 23.25
CA SER A 241 -58.43 11.48 23.17
C SER A 241 -59.68 10.65 22.89
N VAL A 242 -60.44 10.32 23.94
CA VAL A 242 -61.83 9.87 23.84
C VAL A 242 -62.61 10.52 24.99
N GLY A 243 -63.46 11.49 24.66
CA GLY A 243 -64.26 12.27 25.61
C GLY A 243 -65.37 13.03 24.88
N ARG A 244 -66.41 12.27 24.54
CA ARG A 244 -67.73 12.57 23.94
C ARG A 244 -68.38 13.92 24.31
N PRO A 245 -69.15 14.57 23.41
CA PRO A 245 -69.95 15.74 23.74
C PRO A 245 -71.30 15.32 24.35
N VAL A 246 -71.74 16.04 25.39
CA VAL A 246 -73.13 16.03 25.86
C VAL A 246 -73.60 17.47 25.88
N ALA A 247 -74.66 17.70 25.11
CA ALA A 247 -75.47 18.91 25.12
C ALA A 247 -76.21 19.05 26.46
N GLY A 248 -76.36 20.28 26.93
CA GLY A 248 -77.11 20.58 28.15
C GLY A 248 -77.20 22.09 28.36
N ASP A 249 -78.29 22.62 27.86
CA ASP A 249 -78.86 23.95 28.02
C ASP A 249 -79.11 24.33 29.50
N VAL A 250 -79.53 25.59 29.73
CA VAL A 250 -80.20 26.17 30.93
C VAL A 250 -79.36 27.07 31.86
N ASP A 251 -79.43 28.38 31.58
CA ASP A 251 -80.06 29.43 32.41
C ASP A 251 -79.52 29.74 33.84
N ARG A 252 -78.75 30.83 33.99
CA ARG A 252 -79.03 32.03 34.83
C ARG A 252 -77.81 32.93 35.01
#